data_AF-A0A1L3JFW2-F1
#
_entry.id   AF-A0A1L3JFW2-F1
#
_cell.length_a   1.000
_cell.length_b   1.000
_cell.length_c   1.000
_cell.angle_alpha   90.00
_cell.angle_beta   90.00
_cell.angle_gamma   90.00
#
_symmetry.space_group_name_H-M   'P 1'
#
loop_
_entity.id
_entity.type
_entity.pdbx_description
1 polymer ?
#
loop_
_entity_poly.entity_id
_entity_poly.type
_entity_poly.pdbx_seq_one_letter_code
_entity_poly.pdbx_strand_id
1 'polypeptide(L)'
;MRIVILSRNPNLYSTRRLVEAAQKRKHEVLVVDHLKCNIEIEKKSPKIFYKGEYLENIDAIIPRIGASVTFYGTAVIRQFEMMKVFSSVSSQALVKSRDKLSSLQILARAGVGLPKTVFTNYTKDVEHVVESVGGAPLILKLLEGTQGLGVVLAETKNAATSVLEAFNGLGARVIAQEFIKEAGGADIRAFVVDGKIVGAMKRQGKEGEFRSNLHRGGNATVIELTDEEEKTALKATKALGLGVAGVDMLQSSKGPLVLEVNSSPGLEGIETATGKNIAKEIIRYLEIHAE
;
A
#
# COMPACT_ATOMS: atom_id res chain seq x y z
N MET A 1 10.46 21.79 -12.99
CA MET A 1 9.86 20.53 -13.44
C MET A 1 8.40 20.72 -13.76
N ARG A 2 7.88 19.96 -14.73
CA ARG A 2 6.48 19.75 -15.04
C ARG A 2 6.07 18.38 -14.50
N ILE A 3 5.24 18.37 -13.46
CA ILE A 3 4.86 17.18 -12.69
C ILE A 3 3.41 16.82 -12.98
N VAL A 4 3.14 15.54 -13.23
CA VAL A 4 1.78 15.01 -13.35
C VAL A 4 1.41 14.18 -12.13
N ILE A 5 0.32 14.54 -11.45
CA ILE A 5 -0.28 13.73 -10.38
C ILE A 5 -1.40 12.89 -10.99
N LEU A 6 -1.21 11.57 -11.06
CA LEU A 6 -2.21 10.66 -11.61
C LEU A 6 -3.27 10.34 -10.53
N SER A 7 -4.35 11.11 -10.52
CA SER A 7 -5.42 11.01 -9.52
C SER A 7 -6.79 11.26 -10.14
N ARG A 8 -7.79 10.46 -9.77
CA ARG A 8 -9.17 10.59 -10.28
C ARG A 8 -9.91 11.79 -9.71
N ASN A 9 -9.48 12.29 -8.55
CA ASN A 9 -10.17 13.37 -7.85
C ASN A 9 -9.15 14.40 -7.32
N PRO A 10 -9.14 15.62 -7.90
CA PRO A 10 -8.24 16.70 -7.46
C PRO A 10 -8.57 17.21 -6.06
N ASN A 11 -9.80 17.03 -5.58
CA ASN A 11 -10.28 17.58 -4.31
C ASN A 11 -9.90 16.72 -3.09
N LEU A 12 -9.37 15.51 -3.29
CA LEU A 12 -8.88 14.68 -2.19
C LEU A 12 -7.73 15.37 -1.47
N TYR A 13 -7.72 15.30 -0.14
CA TYR A 13 -6.68 15.92 0.70
C TYR A 13 -5.27 15.62 0.18
N SER A 14 -4.96 14.34 -0.07
CA SER A 14 -3.63 13.92 -0.53
C SER A 14 -3.26 14.52 -1.89
N THR A 15 -4.22 14.63 -2.82
CA THR A 15 -3.97 15.24 -4.14
C THR A 15 -3.70 16.73 -4.00
N ARG A 16 -4.54 17.46 -3.26
CA ARG A 16 -4.36 18.91 -3.03
C ARG A 16 -3.02 19.22 -2.38
N ARG A 17 -2.66 18.47 -1.34
CA ARG A 17 -1.39 18.66 -0.61
C ARG A 17 -0.16 18.48 -1.50
N LEU A 18 -0.19 17.52 -2.42
CA LEU A 18 0.88 17.31 -3.41
C LEU A 18 0.95 18.49 -4.40
N VAL A 19 -0.19 18.97 -4.89
CA VAL A 19 -0.26 20.18 -5.76
C VAL A 19 0.33 21.39 -5.04
N GLU A 20 -0.15 21.67 -3.83
CA GLU A 20 0.33 22.80 -3.00
C GLU A 20 1.84 22.69 -2.72
N ALA A 21 2.34 21.51 -2.38
CA ALA A 21 3.75 21.29 -2.08
C ALA A 21 4.62 21.54 -3.32
N ALA A 22 4.20 21.06 -4.50
CA ALA A 22 4.93 21.26 -5.74
C ALA A 22 4.87 22.73 -6.23
N GLN A 23 3.71 23.39 -6.13
CA GLN A 23 3.56 24.82 -6.46
C GLN A 23 4.40 25.71 -5.55
N LYS A 24 4.43 25.44 -4.24
CA LYS A 24 5.31 26.16 -3.29
C LYS A 24 6.79 25.99 -3.62
N ARG A 25 7.15 24.92 -4.32
CA ARG A 25 8.51 24.64 -4.82
C ARG A 25 8.74 25.10 -6.26
N LYS A 26 7.81 25.90 -6.81
CA LYS A 26 7.89 26.52 -8.14
C LYS A 26 7.91 25.52 -9.29
N HIS A 27 7.20 24.40 -9.14
CA HIS A 27 6.98 23.45 -10.24
C HIS A 27 5.63 23.70 -10.92
N GLU A 28 5.55 23.38 -12.21
CA GLU A 28 4.28 23.26 -12.92
C GLU A 28 3.65 21.91 -12.55
N VAL A 29 2.34 21.88 -12.27
CA VAL A 29 1.65 20.68 -11.80
C VAL A 29 0.34 20.50 -12.53
N LEU A 30 0.12 19.30 -13.06
CA LEU A 30 -1.14 18.88 -13.65
C LEU A 30 -1.73 17.72 -12.86
N VAL A 31 -3.03 17.77 -12.56
CA VAL A 31 -3.76 16.62 -12.02
C VAL A 31 -4.47 15.93 -13.17
N VAL A 32 -4.06 14.69 -13.44
CA VAL A 32 -4.53 13.90 -14.58
C VAL A 32 -5.33 12.71 -14.06
N ASP A 33 -6.60 12.64 -14.48
CA ASP A 33 -7.41 11.45 -14.30
C ASP A 33 -6.92 10.36 -15.26
N HIS A 34 -6.16 9.40 -14.73
CA HIS A 34 -5.57 8.31 -15.50
C HIS A 34 -6.62 7.49 -16.29
N LEU A 35 -7.88 7.46 -15.88
CA LEU A 35 -8.93 6.75 -16.64
C LEU A 35 -9.35 7.46 -17.92
N LYS A 36 -9.03 8.76 -18.07
CA LYS A 36 -9.34 9.55 -19.26
C LYS A 36 -8.14 9.73 -20.18
N CYS A 37 -7.02 9.09 -19.87
CA CYS A 37 -5.86 9.03 -20.74
C CYS A 37 -6.10 8.02 -21.85
N ASN A 38 -5.81 8.37 -23.09
CA ASN A 38 -5.67 7.42 -24.19
C ASN A 38 -4.19 7.09 -24.36
N ILE A 39 -3.87 5.79 -24.39
CA ILE A 39 -2.51 5.29 -24.58
C ILE A 39 -2.33 5.00 -26.06
N GLU A 40 -1.38 5.70 -26.70
CA GLU A 40 -1.01 5.47 -28.09
C GLU A 40 0.33 4.72 -28.14
N ILE A 41 0.29 3.50 -28.68
CA ILE A 41 1.45 2.60 -28.75
C ILE A 41 1.96 2.59 -30.20
N GLU A 42 3.01 3.34 -30.44
CA GLU A 42 3.66 3.45 -31.74
C GLU A 42 5.16 3.17 -31.61
N LYS A 43 5.76 2.61 -32.67
CA LYS A 43 7.19 2.29 -32.72
C LYS A 43 8.03 3.55 -32.42
N LYS A 44 8.74 3.53 -31.29
CA LYS A 44 9.60 4.63 -30.80
C LYS A 44 8.87 5.97 -30.54
N SER A 45 7.55 5.96 -30.47
CA SER A 45 6.71 7.16 -30.30
C SER A 45 5.61 6.88 -29.27
N PRO A 46 5.96 6.51 -28.02
CA PRO A 46 4.96 6.33 -26.98
C PRO A 46 4.33 7.68 -26.64
N LYS A 47 3.01 7.77 -26.66
CA LYS A 47 2.27 9.00 -26.34
C LYS A 47 1.12 8.74 -25.39
N ILE A 48 0.71 9.80 -24.70
CA ILE A 48 -0.51 9.86 -23.91
C ILE A 48 -1.29 11.09 -24.33
N PHE A 49 -2.53 10.86 -24.75
CA PHE A 49 -3.49 11.92 -25.08
C PHE A 49 -4.50 12.07 -23.94
N TYR A 50 -4.73 13.31 -23.52
CA TYR A 50 -5.62 13.63 -22.41
C TYR A 50 -6.41 14.90 -22.72
N LYS A 51 -7.75 14.80 -22.75
CA LYS A 51 -8.66 15.95 -22.91
C LYS A 51 -8.34 16.92 -24.06
N GLY A 52 -7.92 16.41 -25.21
CA GLY A 52 -7.69 17.24 -26.40
C GLY A 52 -6.23 17.57 -26.67
N GLU A 53 -5.31 17.23 -25.76
CA GLU A 53 -3.89 17.54 -25.88
C GLU A 53 -3.00 16.34 -25.57
N TYR A 54 -1.78 16.36 -26.11
CA TYR A 54 -0.73 15.40 -25.78
C TYR A 54 0.01 15.85 -24.51
N LEU A 55 0.25 14.91 -23.60
CA LEU A 55 1.01 15.17 -22.37
C LEU A 55 2.51 15.13 -22.67
N GLU A 56 3.05 16.25 -23.17
CA GLU A 56 4.45 16.40 -23.55
C GLU A 56 5.29 17.09 -22.47
N ASN A 57 6.62 16.98 -22.55
CA ASN A 57 7.56 17.68 -21.65
C ASN A 57 7.26 17.46 -20.15
N ILE A 58 6.87 16.24 -19.78
CA ILE A 58 6.61 15.85 -18.39
C ILE A 58 7.90 15.27 -17.82
N ASP A 59 8.39 15.83 -16.72
CA ASP A 59 9.63 15.35 -16.09
C ASP A 59 9.35 14.17 -15.15
N ALA A 60 8.23 14.26 -14.41
CA ALA A 60 7.88 13.25 -13.41
C ALA A 60 6.38 13.04 -13.22
N ILE A 61 6.01 11.85 -12.80
CA ILE A 61 4.67 11.49 -12.36
C ILE A 61 4.62 11.04 -10.90
N ILE A 62 3.51 11.35 -10.23
CA ILE A 62 3.17 10.83 -8.89
C ILE A 62 1.90 9.97 -9.01
N PRO A 63 2.02 8.63 -9.04
CA PRO A 63 0.87 7.76 -9.17
C PRO A 63 0.03 7.72 -7.88
N ARG A 64 -1.26 8.06 -7.98
CA ARG A 64 -2.26 7.94 -6.91
C ARG A 64 -3.39 7.02 -7.36
N ILE A 65 -3.03 5.82 -7.80
CA ILE A 65 -3.94 4.86 -8.44
C ILE A 65 -4.77 4.14 -7.39
N GLY A 66 -6.10 4.21 -7.53
CA GLY A 66 -7.05 3.47 -6.70
C GLY A 66 -7.01 1.97 -6.99
N ALA A 67 -7.21 1.15 -5.96
CA ALA A 67 -7.12 -0.30 -6.07
C ALA A 67 -8.12 -0.91 -7.09
N SER A 68 -9.31 -0.33 -7.24
CA SER A 68 -10.35 -0.78 -8.18
C SER A 68 -10.01 -0.56 -9.66
N VAL A 69 -8.95 0.22 -9.95
CA VAL A 69 -8.55 0.59 -11.32
C VAL A 69 -7.07 0.32 -11.55
N THR A 70 -6.51 -0.63 -10.79
CA THR A 70 -5.08 -0.97 -10.82
C THR A 70 -4.61 -1.33 -12.22
N PHE A 71 -5.40 -2.12 -12.98
CA PHE A 71 -5.01 -2.54 -14.33
C PHE A 71 -4.74 -1.34 -15.25
N TYR A 72 -5.73 -0.47 -15.46
CA TYR A 72 -5.59 0.67 -16.37
C TYR A 72 -4.64 1.73 -15.81
N GLY A 73 -4.69 2.00 -14.50
CA GLY A 73 -3.75 2.93 -13.87
C GLY A 73 -2.29 2.50 -14.02
N THR A 74 -2.01 1.20 -13.89
CA THR A 74 -0.67 0.63 -14.15
C THR A 74 -0.27 0.79 -15.61
N ALA A 75 -1.20 0.56 -16.55
CA ALA A 75 -0.93 0.74 -17.97
C ALA A 75 -0.53 2.18 -18.30
N VAL A 76 -1.19 3.17 -17.71
CA VAL A 76 -0.86 4.60 -17.87
C VAL A 76 0.51 4.93 -17.27
N ILE A 77 0.82 4.45 -16.06
CA ILE A 77 2.16 4.63 -15.47
C ILE A 77 3.23 4.04 -16.39
N ARG A 78 3.01 2.82 -16.86
CA ARG A 78 3.96 2.14 -17.75
C ARG A 78 4.14 2.90 -19.06
N GLN A 79 3.09 3.53 -19.57
CA GLN A 79 3.21 4.37 -20.77
C GLN A 79 4.09 5.61 -20.52
N PHE A 80 3.94 6.28 -19.37
CA PHE A 80 4.87 7.35 -18.97
C PHE A 80 6.31 6.85 -18.83
N GLU A 81 6.52 5.65 -18.28
CA GLU A 81 7.85 5.03 -18.21
C GLU A 81 8.43 4.78 -19.61
N MET A 82 7.61 4.36 -20.59
CA MET A 82 8.06 4.20 -21.99
C MET A 82 8.40 5.55 -22.63
N MET A 83 7.76 6.63 -22.19
CA MET A 83 8.09 8.01 -22.54
C MET A 83 9.34 8.54 -21.79
N LYS A 84 10.01 7.70 -20.99
CA LYS A 84 11.16 8.05 -20.14
C LYS A 84 10.86 9.09 -19.06
N VAL A 85 9.59 9.21 -18.66
CA VAL A 85 9.18 10.07 -17.56
C VAL A 85 9.45 9.36 -16.24
N PHE A 86 10.06 10.05 -15.29
CA PHE A 86 10.32 9.49 -13.98
C PHE A 86 9.00 9.21 -13.23
N SER A 87 8.88 8.08 -12.56
CA SER A 87 7.71 7.76 -11.74
C SER A 87 8.10 7.55 -10.28
N SER A 88 7.42 8.26 -9.37
CA SER A 88 7.67 8.11 -7.93
C SER A 88 7.40 6.70 -7.41
N VAL A 89 6.54 5.96 -8.13
CA VAL A 89 6.20 4.55 -7.91
C VAL A 89 6.11 3.89 -9.28
N SER A 90 7.00 2.96 -9.59
CA SER A 90 6.97 2.29 -10.89
C SER A 90 5.73 1.42 -11.08
N SER A 91 5.35 1.18 -12.33
CA SER A 91 4.25 0.29 -12.71
C SER A 91 4.43 -1.11 -12.12
N GLN A 92 5.66 -1.63 -12.13
CA GLN A 92 6.00 -2.92 -11.55
C GLN A 92 5.88 -2.93 -10.02
N ALA A 93 6.37 -1.89 -9.34
CA ALA A 93 6.29 -1.80 -7.88
C ALA A 93 4.84 -1.64 -7.40
N LEU A 94 4.02 -0.87 -8.13
CA LEU A 94 2.58 -0.76 -7.90
C LEU A 94 1.93 -2.15 -7.95
N VAL A 95 2.14 -2.93 -9.02
CA VAL A 95 1.55 -4.27 -9.16
C VAL A 95 2.00 -5.21 -8.03
N LYS A 96 3.30 -5.27 -7.74
CA LYS A 96 3.85 -6.11 -6.65
C LYS A 96 3.23 -5.78 -5.30
N SER A 97 3.04 -4.49 -5.00
CA SER A 97 2.43 -4.06 -3.72
C SER A 97 0.92 -4.28 -3.65
N ARG A 98 0.22 -4.34 -4.81
CA ARG A 98 -1.23 -4.52 -4.90
C ARG A 98 -1.64 -5.98 -4.74
N ASP A 99 -0.84 -6.89 -5.29
CA ASP A 99 -1.02 -8.32 -5.08
C ASP A 99 -0.50 -8.70 -3.70
N LYS A 100 -1.43 -8.94 -2.77
CA LYS A 100 -1.11 -9.31 -1.38
C LYS A 100 -0.30 -10.60 -1.30
N LEU A 101 -0.59 -11.59 -2.12
CA LEU A 101 0.13 -12.87 -2.10
C LEU A 101 1.55 -12.66 -2.60
N SER A 102 1.71 -12.02 -3.77
CA SER A 102 3.03 -11.75 -4.34
C SER A 102 3.88 -10.88 -3.40
N SER A 103 3.28 -9.84 -2.83
CA SER A 103 3.94 -8.96 -1.86
C SER A 103 4.47 -9.73 -0.66
N LEU A 104 3.64 -10.56 -0.02
CA LEU A 104 4.05 -11.37 1.13
C LEU A 104 5.16 -12.37 0.78
N GLN A 105 5.10 -13.00 -0.40
CA GLN A 105 6.16 -13.90 -0.87
C GLN A 105 7.50 -13.17 -1.08
N ILE A 106 7.47 -11.97 -1.68
CA ILE A 106 8.67 -11.13 -1.89
C ILE A 106 9.26 -10.71 -0.53
N LEU A 107 8.41 -10.27 0.39
CA LEU A 107 8.82 -9.84 1.73
C LEU A 107 9.41 -11.01 2.55
N ALA A 108 8.77 -12.18 2.51
CA ALA A 108 9.27 -13.38 3.16
C ALA A 108 10.65 -13.77 2.63
N ARG A 109 10.83 -13.78 1.29
CA ARG A 109 12.13 -14.05 0.65
C ARG A 109 13.20 -13.03 1.04
N ALA A 110 12.82 -11.77 1.23
CA ALA A 110 13.74 -10.74 1.70
C ALA A 110 14.12 -10.91 3.18
N GLY A 111 13.44 -11.78 3.94
CA GLY A 111 13.64 -11.94 5.38
C GLY A 111 13.06 -10.77 6.18
N VAL A 112 11.94 -10.22 5.72
CA VAL A 112 11.12 -9.26 6.48
C VAL A 112 10.24 -10.06 7.44
N GLY A 113 10.11 -9.61 8.69
CA GLY A 113 9.21 -10.24 9.66
C GLY A 113 7.76 -10.14 9.18
N LEU A 114 7.04 -11.26 9.17
CA LEU A 114 5.64 -11.36 8.77
C LEU A 114 4.91 -12.28 9.75
N PRO A 115 3.62 -12.05 10.06
CA PRO A 115 2.84 -13.07 10.75
C PRO A 115 2.80 -14.35 9.90
N LYS A 116 2.85 -15.53 10.53
CA LYS A 116 2.82 -16.78 9.78
C LYS A 116 1.57 -16.81 8.91
N THR A 117 1.74 -17.07 7.61
CA THR A 117 0.68 -16.91 6.63
C THR A 117 0.60 -18.14 5.74
N VAL A 118 -0.59 -18.72 5.64
CA VAL A 118 -0.91 -19.85 4.77
C VAL A 118 -1.89 -19.36 3.71
N PHE A 119 -1.52 -19.55 2.46
CA PHE A 119 -2.42 -19.30 1.33
C PHE A 119 -2.87 -20.64 0.75
N THR A 120 -4.18 -20.78 0.56
CA THR A 120 -4.78 -21.90 -0.14
C THR A 120 -5.73 -21.40 -1.20
N ASN A 121 -5.92 -22.19 -2.24
CA ASN A 121 -6.93 -21.90 -3.25
C ASN A 121 -8.29 -22.38 -2.75
N TYR A 122 -8.63 -23.66 -3.02
CA TYR A 122 -9.88 -24.30 -2.59
C TYR A 122 -9.58 -25.68 -1.99
N THR A 123 -8.62 -25.74 -1.06
CA THR A 123 -8.25 -27.02 -0.44
C THR A 123 -9.44 -27.61 0.33
N LYS A 124 -9.65 -28.91 0.18
CA LYS A 124 -10.58 -29.66 1.05
C LYS A 124 -9.98 -29.93 2.43
N ASP A 125 -8.66 -29.87 2.55
CA ASP A 125 -7.94 -30.06 3.80
C ASP A 125 -7.77 -28.71 4.52
N VAL A 126 -8.88 -28.23 5.08
CA VAL A 126 -8.94 -26.97 5.84
C VAL A 126 -8.27 -27.10 7.22
N GLU A 127 -8.23 -28.31 7.78
CA GLU A 127 -7.57 -28.57 9.06
C GLU A 127 -6.06 -28.36 8.94
N HIS A 128 -5.45 -28.87 7.86
CA HIS A 128 -4.04 -28.63 7.58
C HIS A 128 -3.73 -27.12 7.46
N VAL A 129 -4.63 -26.31 6.91
CA VAL A 129 -4.44 -24.84 6.82
C VAL A 129 -4.38 -24.21 8.21
N VAL A 130 -5.32 -24.58 9.09
CA VAL A 130 -5.38 -24.06 10.46
C VAL A 130 -4.14 -24.51 11.26
N GLU A 131 -3.75 -25.77 11.16
CA GLU A 131 -2.57 -26.30 11.85
C GLU A 131 -1.27 -25.71 11.31
N SER A 132 -1.17 -25.54 9.99
CA SER A 132 -0.03 -24.90 9.34
C SER A 132 0.17 -23.46 9.77
N VAL A 133 -0.89 -22.72 10.12
CA VAL A 133 -0.74 -21.36 10.66
C VAL A 133 -0.37 -21.32 12.15
N GLY A 134 -0.51 -22.45 12.85
CA GLY A 134 -0.23 -22.58 14.28
C GLY A 134 -1.48 -22.75 15.17
N GLY A 135 -2.65 -22.98 14.58
CA GLY A 135 -3.92 -23.14 15.30
C GLY A 135 -4.71 -21.83 15.46
N ALA A 136 -5.81 -21.91 16.19
CA ALA A 136 -6.64 -20.76 16.54
C ALA A 136 -6.17 -20.10 17.85
N PRO A 137 -6.38 -18.79 18.05
CA PRO A 137 -7.06 -17.85 17.14
C PRO A 137 -6.25 -17.51 15.89
N LEU A 138 -6.92 -17.34 14.74
CA LEU A 138 -6.29 -16.92 13.48
C LEU A 138 -7.14 -15.89 12.71
N ILE A 139 -6.48 -15.18 11.80
CA ILE A 139 -7.10 -14.22 10.90
C ILE A 139 -7.32 -14.87 9.53
N LEU A 140 -8.54 -14.77 9.01
CA LEU A 140 -8.90 -15.17 7.66
C LEU A 140 -9.12 -13.91 6.81
N LYS A 141 -8.37 -13.78 5.71
CA LYS A 141 -8.41 -12.62 4.81
C LYS A 141 -8.80 -13.04 3.41
N LEU A 142 -9.85 -12.45 2.86
CA LEU A 142 -10.15 -12.54 1.44
C LEU A 142 -9.04 -11.85 0.63
N LEU A 143 -8.62 -12.49 -0.46
CA LEU A 143 -7.71 -11.88 -1.43
C LEU A 143 -8.40 -10.80 -2.25
N GLU A 144 -9.70 -10.98 -2.50
CA GLU A 144 -10.52 -10.07 -3.27
C GLU A 144 -11.20 -9.07 -2.31
N GLY A 145 -10.91 -7.78 -2.48
CA GLY A 145 -11.47 -6.71 -1.65
C GLY A 145 -10.44 -5.67 -1.20
N THR A 146 -10.92 -4.52 -0.73
CA THR A 146 -10.10 -3.43 -0.17
C THR A 146 -10.70 -2.96 1.16
N GLN A 147 -9.92 -2.23 1.98
CA GLN A 147 -10.39 -1.60 3.23
C GLN A 147 -10.91 -2.55 4.33
N GLY A 148 -10.36 -3.76 4.44
CA GLY A 148 -10.67 -4.67 5.54
C GLY A 148 -12.08 -5.27 5.50
N LEU A 149 -12.79 -5.15 4.38
CA LEU A 149 -13.91 -6.05 4.05
C LEU A 149 -13.31 -7.42 3.74
N GLY A 150 -13.84 -8.48 4.38
CA GLY A 150 -13.30 -9.83 4.24
C GLY A 150 -12.11 -10.16 5.15
N VAL A 151 -11.92 -9.45 6.26
CA VAL A 151 -10.98 -9.85 7.34
C VAL A 151 -11.78 -10.29 8.55
N VAL A 152 -11.65 -11.58 8.91
CA VAL A 152 -12.37 -12.25 10.00
C VAL A 152 -11.36 -12.76 11.02
N LEU A 153 -11.63 -12.54 12.31
CA LEU A 153 -10.94 -13.22 13.40
C LEU A 153 -11.73 -14.49 13.73
N ALA A 154 -11.10 -15.66 13.60
CA ALA A 154 -11.65 -16.93 14.00
C ALA A 154 -11.00 -17.36 15.31
N GLU A 155 -11.77 -17.28 16.41
CA GLU A 155 -11.27 -17.53 17.77
C GLU A 155 -11.03 -19.01 18.07
N THR A 156 -11.70 -19.91 17.36
CA THR A 156 -11.63 -21.37 17.58
C THR A 156 -11.32 -22.12 16.29
N LYS A 157 -10.75 -23.33 16.40
CA LYS A 157 -10.48 -24.22 15.25
C LYS A 157 -11.78 -24.45 14.45
N ASN A 158 -12.89 -24.75 15.13
CA ASN A 158 -14.18 -24.98 14.47
C ASN A 158 -14.67 -23.75 13.71
N ALA A 159 -14.59 -22.56 14.30
CA ALA A 159 -14.98 -21.32 13.60
C ALA A 159 -14.10 -21.09 12.36
N ALA A 160 -12.79 -21.33 12.45
CA ALA A 160 -11.89 -21.17 11.32
C ALA A 160 -12.18 -22.17 10.20
N THR A 161 -12.38 -23.43 10.55
CA THR A 161 -12.76 -24.52 9.63
C THR A 161 -14.06 -24.16 8.89
N SER A 162 -15.12 -23.82 9.61
CA SER A 162 -16.42 -23.48 9.00
C SER A 162 -16.33 -22.27 8.07
N VAL A 163 -15.57 -21.24 8.43
CA VAL A 163 -15.38 -20.06 7.58
C VAL A 163 -14.58 -20.40 6.32
N LEU A 164 -13.53 -21.21 6.44
CA LEU A 164 -12.74 -21.66 5.28
C LEU A 164 -13.58 -22.52 4.32
N GLU A 165 -14.36 -23.47 4.84
CA GLU A 165 -15.28 -24.29 4.04
C GLU A 165 -16.32 -23.44 3.31
N ALA A 166 -16.91 -22.47 4.00
CA ALA A 166 -17.88 -21.56 3.40
C ALA A 166 -17.27 -20.75 2.26
N PHE A 167 -16.07 -20.19 2.44
CA PHE A 167 -15.39 -19.45 1.38
C PHE A 167 -14.98 -20.34 0.20
N ASN A 168 -14.52 -21.56 0.46
CA ASN A 168 -14.22 -22.54 -0.60
C ASN A 168 -15.47 -22.87 -1.42
N GLY A 169 -16.63 -23.08 -0.78
CA GLY A 169 -17.89 -23.34 -1.46
C GLY A 169 -18.37 -22.19 -2.34
N LEU A 170 -18.00 -20.96 -2.00
CA LEU A 170 -18.27 -19.74 -2.79
C LEU A 170 -17.22 -19.46 -3.86
N GLY A 171 -16.16 -20.27 -3.96
CA GLY A 171 -15.04 -19.99 -4.86
C GLY A 171 -14.22 -18.76 -4.46
N ALA A 172 -14.27 -18.33 -3.20
CA ALA A 172 -13.52 -17.18 -2.70
C ALA A 172 -12.14 -17.62 -2.17
N ARG A 173 -11.07 -16.96 -2.63
CA ARG A 173 -9.71 -17.26 -2.19
C ARG A 173 -9.38 -16.60 -0.85
N VAL A 174 -8.78 -17.38 0.06
CA VAL A 174 -8.52 -16.97 1.44
C VAL A 174 -7.06 -17.16 1.82
N ILE A 175 -6.54 -16.18 2.56
CA ILE A 175 -5.31 -16.30 3.33
C ILE A 175 -5.67 -16.54 4.80
N ALA A 176 -5.12 -17.59 5.39
CA ALA A 176 -5.07 -17.79 6.84
C ALA A 176 -3.78 -17.20 7.40
N GLN A 177 -3.87 -16.44 8.49
CA GLN A 177 -2.74 -15.73 9.07
C GLN A 177 -2.76 -15.81 10.59
N GLU A 178 -1.59 -15.95 11.20
CA GLU A 178 -1.37 -15.92 12.65
C GLU A 178 -1.99 -14.66 13.26
N PHE A 179 -2.75 -14.82 14.35
CA PHE A 179 -3.26 -13.69 15.12
C PHE A 179 -2.26 -13.26 16.19
N ILE A 180 -1.74 -12.04 16.04
CA ILE A 180 -0.79 -11.44 17.00
C ILE A 180 -1.58 -10.74 18.10
N LYS A 181 -1.97 -11.50 19.12
CA LYS A 181 -2.85 -11.01 20.21
C LYS A 181 -2.19 -9.89 21.02
N GLU A 182 -0.88 -9.95 21.22
CA GLU A 182 -0.12 -8.96 21.99
C GLU A 182 -0.09 -7.58 21.33
N ALA A 183 -0.40 -7.47 20.04
CA ALA A 183 -0.53 -6.19 19.36
C ALA A 183 -1.74 -5.39 19.86
N GLY A 184 -2.70 -6.02 20.56
CA GLY A 184 -3.79 -5.32 21.25
C GLY A 184 -4.71 -4.52 20.33
N GLY A 185 -4.92 -4.98 19.10
CA GLY A 185 -5.70 -4.25 18.09
C GLY A 185 -5.03 -2.94 17.63
N ALA A 186 -3.72 -2.81 17.83
CA ALA A 186 -2.93 -1.68 17.37
C ALA A 186 -1.98 -2.10 16.25
N ASP A 187 -1.66 -1.15 15.37
CA ASP A 187 -0.59 -1.30 14.40
C ASP A 187 0.17 0.03 14.23
N ILE A 188 1.36 -0.06 13.66
CA ILE A 188 2.20 1.08 13.33
C ILE A 188 2.17 1.27 11.82
N ARG A 189 1.94 2.50 11.37
CA ARG A 189 2.18 2.91 9.99
C ARG A 189 3.44 3.76 9.92
N ALA A 190 4.48 3.24 9.29
CA ALA A 190 5.67 3.99 8.89
C ALA A 190 5.51 4.51 7.46
N PHE A 191 5.79 5.79 7.23
CA PHE A 191 5.74 6.42 5.91
C PHE A 191 7.16 6.60 5.39
N VAL A 192 7.46 5.95 4.27
CA VAL A 192 8.78 5.93 3.65
C VAL A 192 8.76 6.75 2.38
N VAL A 193 9.73 7.63 2.24
CA VAL A 193 10.04 8.36 0.99
C VAL A 193 11.54 8.30 0.77
N ASP A 194 11.97 7.88 -0.42
CA ASP A 194 13.38 7.85 -0.81
C ASP A 194 14.28 7.10 0.20
N GLY A 195 13.80 5.95 0.66
CA GLY A 195 14.54 5.12 1.64
C GLY A 195 14.67 5.75 3.03
N LYS A 196 13.84 6.73 3.40
CA LYS A 196 13.84 7.38 4.73
C LYS A 196 12.45 7.36 5.36
N ILE A 197 12.38 7.20 6.68
CA ILE A 197 11.14 7.36 7.43
C ILE A 197 10.84 8.85 7.57
N VAL A 198 9.80 9.32 6.90
CA VAL A 198 9.38 10.74 6.93
C VAL A 198 8.26 11.01 7.93
N GLY A 199 7.59 9.96 8.41
CA GLY A 199 6.60 10.03 9.48
C GLY A 199 6.19 8.64 9.94
N ALA A 200 5.76 8.54 11.20
CA ALA A 200 5.20 7.32 11.74
C ALA A 200 4.03 7.64 12.67
N MET A 201 3.04 6.77 12.70
CA MET A 201 1.93 6.84 13.63
C MET A 201 1.52 5.46 14.11
N LYS A 202 1.11 5.36 15.37
CA LYS A 202 0.42 4.19 15.91
C LYS A 202 -1.08 4.40 15.71
N ARG A 203 -1.77 3.40 15.20
CA ARG A 203 -3.22 3.39 15.06
C ARG A 203 -3.80 2.37 16.03
N GLN A 204 -4.78 2.78 16.81
CA GLN A 204 -5.45 1.96 17.81
C GLN A 204 -6.89 1.70 17.37
N GLY A 205 -7.27 0.42 17.28
CA GLY A 205 -8.67 0.02 17.06
C GLY A 205 -9.57 0.42 18.23
N LYS A 206 -10.88 0.47 18.00
CA LYS A 206 -11.87 0.65 19.07
C LYS A 206 -11.82 -0.53 20.04
N GLU A 207 -12.34 -0.33 21.25
CA GLU A 207 -12.55 -1.42 22.19
C GLU A 207 -13.39 -2.54 21.54
N GLY A 208 -12.95 -3.79 21.70
CA GLY A 208 -13.56 -4.96 21.06
C GLY A 208 -13.25 -5.14 19.56
N GLU A 209 -12.49 -4.24 18.93
CA GLU A 209 -12.13 -4.33 17.52
C GLU A 209 -10.62 -4.65 17.35
N PHE A 210 -10.32 -5.76 16.68
CA PHE A 210 -8.93 -6.19 16.43
C PHE A 210 -8.29 -5.42 15.26
N ARG A 211 -9.07 -4.68 14.47
CA ARG A 211 -8.61 -3.90 13.32
C ARG A 211 -8.41 -2.43 13.70
N SER A 212 -7.23 -1.91 13.44
CA SER A 212 -6.81 -0.54 13.78
C SER A 212 -7.13 0.53 12.72
N ASN A 213 -7.96 0.21 11.71
CA ASN A 213 -8.22 1.15 10.61
C ASN A 213 -8.94 2.43 11.10
N LEU A 214 -8.36 3.61 10.82
CA LEU A 214 -8.91 4.91 11.23
C LEU A 214 -10.35 5.15 10.73
N HIS A 215 -10.69 4.68 9.52
CA HIS A 215 -12.04 4.80 8.97
C HIS A 215 -13.11 4.03 9.75
N ARG A 216 -12.72 3.14 10.68
CA ARG A 216 -13.64 2.43 11.60
C ARG A 216 -13.70 3.08 12.99
N GLY A 217 -13.19 4.30 13.10
CA GLY A 217 -13.18 5.14 14.30
C GLY A 217 -12.12 4.74 15.32
N GLY A 218 -11.01 4.16 14.85
CA GLY A 218 -9.78 4.07 15.63
C GLY A 218 -9.09 5.43 15.75
N ASN A 219 -8.16 5.55 16.69
CA ASN A 219 -7.38 6.78 16.93
C ASN A 219 -5.95 6.65 16.39
N ALA A 220 -5.36 7.76 15.97
CA ALA A 220 -3.95 7.83 15.56
C ALA A 220 -3.15 8.66 16.57
N THR A 221 -2.00 8.16 16.99
CA THR A 221 -1.03 8.91 17.79
C THR A 221 0.34 8.87 17.12
N VAL A 222 1.16 9.91 17.33
CA VAL A 222 2.55 9.89 16.89
C VAL A 222 3.30 8.81 17.66
N ILE A 223 4.22 8.13 16.98
CA ILE A 223 5.12 7.17 17.58
C ILE A 223 6.54 7.39 17.05
N GLU A 224 7.52 7.25 17.92
CA GLU A 224 8.92 7.11 17.54
C GLU A 224 9.20 5.63 17.27
N LEU A 225 9.69 5.32 16.08
CA LEU A 225 10.00 3.94 15.72
C LEU A 225 11.27 3.49 16.43
N THR A 226 11.31 2.24 16.83
CA THR A 226 12.56 1.58 17.22
C THR A 226 13.45 1.35 15.99
N ASP A 227 14.75 1.15 16.21
CA ASP A 227 15.70 0.80 15.15
C ASP A 227 15.26 -0.42 14.33
N GLU A 228 14.66 -1.42 14.99
CA GLU A 228 14.18 -2.63 14.31
C GLU A 228 12.95 -2.35 13.43
N GLU A 229 12.02 -1.52 13.90
CA GLU A 229 10.84 -1.09 13.13
C GLU A 229 11.24 -0.26 11.90
N GLU A 230 12.16 0.69 12.06
CA GLU A 230 12.69 1.47 10.95
C GLU A 230 13.40 0.56 9.93
N LYS A 231 14.34 -0.28 10.36
CA LYS A 231 15.03 -1.23 9.47
C LYS A 231 14.06 -2.14 8.74
N THR A 232 13.02 -2.62 9.43
CA THR A 232 12.00 -3.49 8.85
C THR A 232 11.18 -2.77 7.79
N ALA A 233 10.73 -1.53 8.07
CA ALA A 233 10.01 -0.71 7.11
C ALA A 233 10.85 -0.41 5.85
N LEU A 234 12.10 0.01 6.02
CA LEU A 234 13.00 0.30 4.91
C LEU A 234 13.35 -0.96 4.09
N LYS A 235 13.51 -2.11 4.75
CA LYS A 235 13.75 -3.39 4.08
C LYS A 235 12.53 -3.82 3.25
N ALA A 236 11.32 -3.65 3.79
CA ALA A 236 10.09 -4.00 3.11
C ALA A 236 9.85 -3.15 1.85
N THR A 237 10.06 -1.84 1.93
CA THR A 237 9.90 -0.94 0.77
C THR A 237 10.95 -1.19 -0.29
N LYS A 238 12.20 -1.43 0.11
CA LYS A 238 13.29 -1.80 -0.81
C LYS A 238 13.00 -3.11 -1.53
N ALA A 239 12.52 -4.13 -0.83
CA ALA A 239 12.19 -5.43 -1.42
C ALA A 239 11.11 -5.33 -2.51
N LEU A 240 10.15 -4.42 -2.34
CA LEU A 240 9.08 -4.17 -3.31
C LEU A 240 9.44 -3.13 -4.38
N GLY A 241 10.58 -2.45 -4.25
CA GLY A 241 11.02 -1.40 -5.17
C GLY A 241 10.19 -0.12 -5.10
N LEU A 242 9.71 0.25 -3.91
CA LEU A 242 8.85 1.41 -3.70
C LEU A 242 9.65 2.63 -3.21
N GLY A 243 9.64 3.71 -3.99
CA GLY A 243 10.21 5.01 -3.59
C GLY A 243 9.31 5.82 -2.65
N VAL A 244 7.99 5.58 -2.69
CA VAL A 244 7.01 6.15 -1.77
C VAL A 244 6.11 5.03 -1.28
N ALA A 245 6.00 4.83 0.03
CA ALA A 245 5.19 3.77 0.60
C ALA A 245 4.72 4.05 2.03
N GLY A 246 3.59 3.44 2.40
CA GLY A 246 3.21 3.25 3.81
C GLY A 246 3.39 1.79 4.17
N VAL A 247 4.14 1.50 5.24
CA VAL A 247 4.36 0.15 5.77
C VAL A 247 3.55 0.00 7.06
N ASP A 248 2.63 -0.96 7.07
CA ASP A 248 1.84 -1.29 8.25
C ASP A 248 2.46 -2.48 8.96
N MET A 249 2.71 -2.35 10.26
CA MET A 249 3.41 -3.34 11.08
C MET A 249 2.69 -3.59 12.40
N LEU A 250 2.71 -4.85 12.86
CA LEU A 250 2.37 -5.19 14.23
C LEU A 250 3.64 -5.24 15.08
N GLN A 251 3.57 -4.66 16.26
CA GLN A 251 4.57 -4.88 17.30
C GLN A 251 4.31 -6.26 17.90
N SER A 252 5.33 -7.12 17.94
CA SER A 252 5.22 -8.47 18.50
C SER A 252 6.44 -8.80 19.34
N SER A 253 6.31 -9.85 20.16
CA SER A 253 7.43 -10.43 20.91
C SER A 253 8.57 -10.96 20.02
N LYS A 254 8.29 -11.22 18.74
CA LYS A 254 9.24 -11.70 17.72
C LYS A 254 9.88 -10.55 16.90
N GLY A 255 9.64 -9.29 17.31
CA GLY A 255 10.00 -8.09 16.54
C GLY A 255 8.84 -7.56 15.68
N PRO A 256 9.09 -6.55 14.84
CA PRO A 256 8.07 -5.95 13.98
C PRO A 256 7.64 -6.89 12.83
N LEU A 257 6.34 -7.06 12.67
CA LEU A 257 5.75 -7.94 11.65
C LEU A 257 4.96 -7.12 10.62
N VAL A 258 5.41 -7.10 9.37
CA VAL A 258 4.75 -6.37 8.28
C VAL A 258 3.43 -7.04 7.90
N LEU A 259 2.36 -6.24 7.86
CA LEU A 259 1.02 -6.64 7.42
C LEU A 259 0.77 -6.32 5.95
N GLU A 260 1.09 -5.10 5.56
CA GLU A 260 0.92 -4.61 4.20
C GLU A 260 1.93 -3.50 3.90
N VAL A 261 2.29 -3.36 2.62
CA VAL A 261 3.05 -2.22 2.12
C VAL A 261 2.24 -1.55 1.01
N ASN A 262 1.80 -0.33 1.24
CA ASN A 262 0.92 0.41 0.35
C ASN A 262 1.72 1.39 -0.50
N SER A 263 1.60 1.29 -1.81
CA SER A 263 2.26 2.14 -2.82
C SER A 263 1.58 3.49 -3.06
N SER A 264 0.38 3.72 -2.54
CA SER A 264 -0.32 5.00 -2.62
C SER A 264 -0.95 5.35 -1.26
N PRO A 265 -0.15 5.47 -0.19
CA PRO A 265 -0.64 5.71 1.16
C PRO A 265 -1.31 7.09 1.25
N GLY A 266 -2.40 7.21 2.01
CA GLY A 266 -3.05 8.49 2.27
C GLY A 266 -2.16 9.44 3.09
N LEU A 267 -2.21 10.73 2.79
CA LEU A 267 -1.42 11.76 3.49
C LEU A 267 -2.14 12.37 4.70
N GLU A 268 -3.47 12.41 4.68
CA GLU A 268 -4.27 13.15 5.68
C GLU A 268 -4.02 12.68 7.11
N GLY A 269 -4.20 11.38 7.37
CA GLY A 269 -4.01 10.83 8.71
C GLY A 269 -2.59 11.04 9.24
N ILE A 270 -1.56 10.83 8.40
CA ILE A 270 -0.16 10.94 8.83
C ILE A 270 0.30 12.39 9.00
N GLU A 271 -0.08 13.31 8.10
CA GLU A 271 0.25 14.73 8.22
C GLU A 271 -0.49 15.35 9.41
N THR A 272 -1.74 14.94 9.66
CA THR A 272 -2.52 15.42 10.83
C THR A 272 -1.93 14.91 12.14
N ALA A 273 -1.57 13.62 12.22
CA ALA A 273 -1.00 13.05 13.43
C ALA A 273 0.39 13.66 13.73
N THR A 274 1.27 13.74 12.72
CA THR A 274 2.68 14.11 12.93
C THR A 274 2.96 15.61 12.81
N GLY A 275 2.07 16.39 12.21
CA GLY A 275 2.32 17.79 11.84
C GLY A 275 3.39 17.97 10.76
N LYS A 276 3.94 16.88 10.20
CA LYS A 276 5.00 16.91 9.20
C LYS A 276 4.42 17.11 7.80
N ASN A 277 5.16 17.81 6.95
CA ASN A 277 4.79 18.01 5.54
C ASN A 277 5.34 16.86 4.68
N ILE A 278 4.62 15.74 4.69
CA ILE A 278 5.00 14.52 3.95
C ILE A 278 4.93 14.77 2.43
N ALA A 279 3.96 15.57 1.96
CA ALA A 279 3.87 15.93 0.56
C ALA A 279 5.15 16.61 0.04
N LYS A 280 5.77 17.49 0.84
CA LYS A 280 7.03 18.16 0.50
C LYS A 280 8.16 17.14 0.30
N GLU A 281 8.28 16.13 1.16
CA GLU A 281 9.33 15.12 1.02
C GLU A 281 9.16 14.29 -0.25
N ILE A 282 7.90 14.00 -0.66
CA ILE A 282 7.63 13.35 -1.96
C ILE A 282 8.10 14.25 -3.12
N ILE A 283 7.83 15.56 -3.08
CA ILE A 283 8.31 16.46 -4.14
C ILE A 283 9.83 16.53 -4.18
N ARG A 284 10.52 16.56 -3.02
CA ARG A 284 11.99 16.51 -2.96
C ARG A 284 12.55 15.24 -3.55
N TYR A 285 11.88 14.11 -3.34
CA TYR A 285 12.25 12.86 -3.98
C TYR A 285 12.19 12.99 -5.51
N LEU A 286 11.17 13.62 -6.09
CA LEU A 286 11.14 13.89 -7.53
C LEU A 286 12.30 14.79 -7.98
N GLU A 287 12.58 15.87 -7.24
CA GLU A 287 13.67 16.81 -7.57
C GLU A 287 15.05 16.17 -7.66
N ILE A 288 15.27 15.08 -6.91
CA ILE A 288 16.57 14.37 -6.87
C ILE A 288 16.70 13.35 -8.02
N HIS A 289 15.58 12.76 -8.46
CA HIS A 289 15.60 11.57 -9.32
C HIS A 289 15.02 11.77 -10.73
N ALA A 290 14.35 12.89 -11.00
CA ALA A 290 13.71 13.16 -12.29
C ALA A 290 14.63 13.86 -13.33
N GLU A 291 15.94 13.71 -13.21
CA GLU A 291 16.93 14.27 -14.17
C GLU A 291 17.00 13.51 -15.49
#